data_AF-A0A661J2X4-F1
#
_entry.id   AF-A0A661J2X4-F1
#
_cell.length_a   1.000
_cell.length_b   1.000
_cell.length_c   1.000
_cell.angle_alpha   90.00
_cell.angle_beta   90.00
_cell.angle_gamma   90.00
#
_symmetry.space_group_name_H-M   'P 1'
#
loop_
_entity.id
_entity.type
_entity.pdbx_description
1 polymer ?
#
loop_
_entity_poly.entity_id
_entity_poly.type
_entity_poly.pdbx_seq_one_letter_code
_entity_poly.pdbx_strand_id
1 'polypeptide(L)'
;MGIRILEQNYLDILKAAGAIIDQGDQKVLFEAAWLDEVLARAPSQFVLYSRDGKNDVHLGEGMVHFANGGRVFRILDMGTGGYRLTMLRDVAHTATLVNQLENISLYIIACQAHDLEPQYYHLNDFYHALNFTSKHVMGGCDDAEGVKQMWELAQLIAGGEEELREKPFVSVI
;
A
#
# COMPACT_ATOMS: atom_id res chain seq x y z
N MET A 1 0.49 3.17 28.86
CA MET A 1 -0.34 3.86 27.86
C MET A 1 -0.82 2.83 26.86
N GLY A 2 -2.01 2.99 26.29
CA GLY A 2 -2.60 2.03 25.34
C GLY A 2 -3.05 2.71 24.05
N ILE A 3 -3.45 1.91 23.06
CA ILE A 3 -3.98 2.39 21.79
C ILE A 3 -5.49 2.19 21.78
N ARG A 4 -6.25 3.24 21.47
CA ARG A 4 -7.71 3.13 21.32
C ARG A 4 -8.04 2.52 19.96
N ILE A 5 -8.85 1.46 19.95
CA ILE A 5 -9.33 0.79 18.74
C ILE A 5 -10.86 0.81 18.79
N LEU A 6 -11.48 1.43 17.79
CA LEU A 6 -12.92 1.69 17.80
C LEU A 6 -13.76 0.48 17.35
N GLU A 7 -13.15 -0.39 16.56
CA GLU A 7 -13.80 -1.55 15.96
C GLU A 7 -13.70 -2.78 16.87
N GLN A 8 -14.86 -3.33 17.26
CA GLN A 8 -14.95 -4.44 18.20
C GLN A 8 -14.25 -5.71 17.68
N ASN A 9 -14.34 -5.98 16.38
CA ASN A 9 -13.72 -7.15 15.77
C ASN A 9 -12.18 -7.16 15.97
N TYR A 10 -11.53 -6.01 15.85
CA TYR A 10 -10.08 -5.93 16.08
C TYR A 10 -9.71 -6.04 17.57
N LEU A 11 -10.56 -5.55 18.48
CA LEU A 11 -10.39 -5.77 19.91
C LEU A 11 -10.45 -7.28 20.25
N ASP A 12 -11.39 -8.01 19.65
CA ASP A 12 -11.56 -9.45 19.87
C ASP A 12 -10.37 -10.24 19.33
N ILE A 13 -9.87 -9.89 18.14
CA ILE A 13 -8.65 -10.47 17.55
C ILE A 13 -7.44 -10.24 18.46
N LEU A 14 -7.23 -9.02 18.94
CA LEU A 14 -6.10 -8.68 19.79
C LEU A 14 -6.21 -9.35 21.17
N LYS A 15 -7.42 -9.44 21.74
CA LYS A 15 -7.67 -10.18 22.98
C LYS A 15 -7.35 -11.66 22.82
N ALA A 16 -7.78 -12.28 21.71
CA ALA A 16 -7.47 -13.67 21.41
C ALA A 16 -5.96 -13.91 21.20
N ALA A 17 -5.23 -12.91 20.70
CA ALA A 17 -3.78 -12.94 20.57
C ALA A 17 -3.03 -12.73 21.89
N GLY A 18 -3.73 -12.36 22.98
CA GLY A 18 -3.15 -12.18 24.32
C GLY A 18 -2.99 -10.73 24.76
N ALA A 19 -3.47 -9.75 23.99
CA ALA A 19 -3.47 -8.36 24.41
C ALA A 19 -4.53 -8.09 25.50
N ILE A 20 -4.27 -7.12 26.35
CA ILE A 20 -5.19 -6.73 27.42
C ILE A 20 -6.13 -5.64 26.89
N ILE A 21 -7.44 -5.85 27.06
CA ILE A 21 -8.45 -4.88 26.61
C ILE A 21 -9.05 -4.18 27.83
N ASP A 22 -8.89 -2.86 27.90
CA ASP A 22 -9.68 -2.00 28.77
C ASP A 22 -11.03 -1.74 28.10
N GLN A 23 -12.05 -2.45 28.61
CA GLN A 23 -13.42 -2.42 28.11
C GLN A 23 -14.11 -1.05 28.35
N GLY A 24 -13.64 -0.24 29.30
CA GLY A 24 -14.25 1.05 29.60
C GLY A 24 -13.97 2.10 28.53
N ASP A 25 -12.77 2.06 27.94
CA ASP A 25 -12.27 3.08 27.02
C ASP A 25 -12.00 2.56 25.59
N GLN A 26 -12.31 1.29 25.31
CA GLN A 26 -11.92 0.58 24.06
C GLN A 26 -10.41 0.72 23.78
N LYS A 27 -9.59 0.58 24.82
CA LYS A 27 -8.14 0.70 24.74
C LYS A 27 -7.49 -0.68 24.81
N VAL A 28 -6.55 -0.91 23.91
CA VAL A 28 -5.66 -2.07 23.96
C VAL A 28 -4.38 -1.67 24.69
N LEU A 29 -4.02 -2.50 25.67
CA LEU A 29 -2.81 -2.40 26.45
C LEU A 29 -1.90 -3.57 26.08
N PHE A 30 -0.64 -3.25 25.79
CA PHE A 30 0.37 -4.22 25.41
C PHE A 30 1.38 -4.37 26.53
N GLU A 31 1.51 -5.58 27.06
CA GLU A 31 2.63 -5.90 27.95
C GLU A 31 3.92 -5.96 27.15
N ALA A 32 5.00 -5.38 27.68
CA ALA A 32 6.28 -5.27 26.96
C ALA A 32 6.80 -6.65 26.52
N ALA A 33 6.81 -7.64 27.43
CA ALA A 33 7.29 -8.98 27.11
C ALA A 33 6.47 -9.68 26.02
N TRP A 34 5.14 -9.53 26.06
CA TRP A 34 4.26 -10.06 25.01
C TRP A 34 4.48 -9.34 23.67
N LEU A 35 4.61 -8.01 23.69
CA LEU A 35 4.83 -7.22 22.49
C LEU A 35 6.18 -7.57 21.84
N ASP A 36 7.23 -7.71 22.64
CA ASP A 36 8.55 -8.14 22.17
C ASP A 36 8.49 -9.54 21.53
N GLU A 37 7.75 -10.48 22.13
CA GLU A 37 7.54 -11.82 21.56
C GLU A 37 6.81 -11.77 20.20
N VAL A 38 5.75 -10.95 20.10
CA VAL A 38 4.99 -10.79 18.85
C VAL A 38 5.85 -10.12 17.77
N LEU A 39 6.58 -9.06 18.10
CA LEU A 39 7.46 -8.35 17.19
C LEU A 39 8.62 -9.22 16.71
N ALA A 40 9.14 -10.13 17.56
CA ALA A 40 10.21 -11.06 17.18
C ALA A 40 9.80 -12.07 16.09
N ARG A 41 8.49 -12.23 15.81
CA ARG A 41 7.99 -13.07 14.72
C ARG A 41 8.00 -12.36 13.37
N ALA A 42 8.09 -11.03 13.36
CA ALA A 42 8.17 -10.26 12.12
C ALA A 42 9.52 -10.53 11.44
N PRO A 43 9.55 -10.71 10.11
CA PRO A 43 10.80 -10.95 9.42
C PRO A 43 11.69 -9.70 9.47
N SER A 44 12.98 -9.88 9.76
CA SER A 44 13.96 -8.80 9.71
C SER A 44 14.31 -8.37 8.27
N GLN A 45 13.93 -9.19 7.28
CA GLN A 45 14.17 -8.99 5.87
C GLN A 45 13.02 -9.54 5.04
N PHE A 46 12.65 -8.83 3.98
CA PHE A 46 11.67 -9.30 3.02
C PHE A 46 11.84 -8.59 1.68
N VAL A 47 11.14 -9.06 0.65
CA VAL A 47 11.22 -8.53 -0.70
C VAL A 47 9.90 -7.91 -1.10
N LEU A 48 9.93 -6.68 -1.60
CA LEU A 48 8.83 -6.11 -2.37
C LEU A 48 9.08 -6.45 -3.84
N TYR A 49 8.29 -7.37 -4.39
CA TYR A 49 8.54 -7.86 -5.75
C TYR A 49 8.09 -6.85 -6.80
N SER A 50 8.81 -6.81 -7.90
CA SER A 50 8.39 -6.20 -9.15
C SER A 50 7.69 -7.24 -10.03
N ARG A 51 6.82 -6.81 -10.96
CA ARG A 51 6.12 -7.74 -11.86
C ARG A 51 7.05 -8.44 -12.86
N ASP A 52 8.19 -7.83 -13.18
CA ASP A 52 9.15 -8.35 -14.15
C ASP A 52 10.41 -8.96 -13.52
N GLY A 53 10.51 -8.94 -12.18
CA GLY A 53 11.66 -9.43 -11.42
C GLY A 53 12.94 -8.59 -11.59
N LYS A 54 12.87 -7.42 -12.24
CA LYS A 54 14.05 -6.57 -12.51
C LYS A 54 14.27 -5.51 -11.44
N ASN A 55 13.22 -5.14 -10.71
CA ASN A 55 13.23 -4.05 -9.74
C ASN A 55 12.75 -4.52 -8.36
N ASP A 56 13.07 -5.76 -7.99
CA ASP A 56 12.73 -6.29 -6.67
C ASP A 56 13.47 -5.49 -5.60
N VAL A 57 12.74 -5.09 -4.55
CA VAL A 57 13.27 -4.25 -3.47
C VAL A 57 13.49 -5.10 -2.23
N HIS A 58 14.76 -5.40 -1.95
CA HIS A 58 15.16 -6.13 -0.74
C HIS A 58 15.21 -5.17 0.45
N LEU A 59 14.25 -5.31 1.37
CA LEU A 59 14.15 -4.51 2.59
C LEU A 59 14.82 -5.24 3.75
N GLY A 60 15.58 -4.48 4.57
CA GLY A 60 16.38 -5.01 5.68
C GLY A 60 17.88 -4.71 5.50
N GLU A 61 18.72 -5.26 6.39
CA GLU A 61 20.19 -5.24 6.31
C GLU A 61 20.89 -3.88 6.11
N GLY A 62 20.23 -2.77 6.43
CA GLY A 62 20.79 -1.43 6.22
C GLY A 62 20.70 -0.93 4.78
N MET A 63 19.91 -1.60 3.92
CA MET A 63 19.63 -1.16 2.55
C MET A 63 18.76 0.10 2.54
N VAL A 64 19.08 1.03 1.64
CA VAL A 64 18.32 2.28 1.46
C VAL A 64 17.74 2.31 0.05
N HIS A 65 16.43 2.56 -0.03
CA HIS A 65 15.67 2.64 -1.28
C HIS A 65 14.87 3.93 -1.32
N PHE A 66 14.72 4.50 -2.51
CA PHE A 66 13.91 5.71 -2.69
C PHE A 66 12.61 5.37 -3.43
N ALA A 67 11.54 6.06 -3.04
CA ALA A 67 10.23 6.00 -3.67
C ALA A 67 9.74 7.42 -3.95
N ASN A 68 8.76 7.59 -4.83
CA ASN A 68 8.06 8.87 -4.97
C ASN A 68 7.08 9.08 -3.79
N GLY A 69 6.63 10.33 -3.60
CA GLY A 69 5.54 10.65 -2.69
C GLY A 69 4.16 10.24 -3.24
N GLY A 70 3.23 9.92 -2.35
CA GLY A 70 1.90 9.42 -2.67
C GLY A 70 0.75 10.42 -2.45
N ARG A 71 -0.39 10.12 -3.07
CA ARG A 71 -1.74 10.68 -2.79
C ARG A 71 -1.82 12.22 -2.72
N VAL A 72 -1.28 12.92 -3.72
CA VAL A 72 -1.54 14.37 -3.86
C VAL A 72 -2.93 14.62 -4.48
N PHE A 73 -3.59 15.69 -4.04
CA PHE A 73 -4.90 16.11 -4.56
C PHE A 73 -4.80 17.06 -5.77
N ARG A 74 -3.63 17.71 -5.92
CA ARG A 74 -3.38 18.70 -6.96
C ARG A 74 -2.02 18.48 -7.58
N ILE A 75 -1.93 18.74 -8.87
CA ILE A 75 -0.70 18.65 -9.65
C ILE A 75 -0.46 19.96 -10.39
N LEU A 76 0.82 20.34 -10.52
CA LEU A 76 1.23 21.47 -11.34
C LEU A 76 0.99 21.11 -12.81
N ASP A 77 0.12 21.86 -13.48
CA ASP A 77 -0.14 21.71 -14.90
C ASP A 77 0.87 22.55 -15.69
N MET A 78 1.80 21.87 -16.36
CA MET A 78 2.88 22.51 -17.12
C MET A 78 2.38 23.35 -18.30
N GLY A 79 1.17 23.09 -18.82
CA GLY A 79 0.58 23.87 -19.91
C GLY A 79 0.02 25.22 -19.44
N THR A 80 -0.42 25.30 -18.18
CA THR A 80 -1.02 26.54 -17.62
C THR A 80 -0.12 27.25 -16.61
N GLY A 81 0.87 26.56 -16.04
CA GLY A 81 1.68 27.05 -14.91
C GLY A 81 0.94 27.07 -13.57
N GLY A 82 -0.34 26.65 -13.53
CA GLY A 82 -1.17 26.61 -12.34
C GLY A 82 -1.37 25.18 -11.80
N TYR A 83 -1.98 25.07 -10.62
CA TYR A 83 -2.34 23.78 -10.03
C TYR A 83 -3.79 23.41 -10.35
N ARG A 84 -4.01 22.18 -10.81
CA ARG A 84 -5.35 21.59 -11.02
C ARG A 84 -5.54 20.35 -10.16
N LEU A 85 -6.79 19.89 -10.05
CA LEU A 85 -7.07 18.57 -9.47
C LEU A 85 -6.41 17.48 -10.30
N THR A 86 -5.96 16.45 -9.60
CA THR A 86 -5.43 15.23 -10.20
C THR A 86 -6.54 14.36 -10.76
N MET A 87 -6.24 13.71 -11.87
CA MET A 87 -7.11 12.81 -12.61
C MET A 87 -6.47 11.44 -12.74
N LEU A 88 -7.24 10.44 -13.13
CA LEU A 88 -6.74 9.07 -13.32
C LEU A 88 -5.56 9.00 -14.30
N ARG A 89 -5.57 9.85 -15.34
CA ARG A 89 -4.44 9.97 -16.28
C ARG A 89 -3.12 10.36 -15.59
N ASP A 90 -3.18 11.13 -14.50
CA ASP A 90 -1.99 11.56 -13.78
C ASP A 90 -1.37 10.39 -12.99
N VAL A 91 -2.17 9.41 -12.55
CA VAL A 91 -1.67 8.14 -11.99
C VAL A 91 -0.86 7.38 -13.05
N ALA A 92 -1.39 7.27 -14.27
CA ALA A 92 -0.66 6.62 -15.37
C ALA A 92 0.63 7.37 -15.76
N HIS A 93 0.58 8.70 -15.83
CA HIS A 93 1.76 9.52 -16.17
C HIS A 93 2.85 9.42 -15.11
N THR A 94 2.49 9.49 -13.82
CA THR A 94 3.46 9.40 -12.72
C THR A 94 4.01 7.99 -12.57
N ALA A 95 3.20 6.94 -12.78
CA ALA A 95 3.67 5.56 -12.87
C ALA A 95 4.68 5.38 -14.02
N THR A 96 4.36 5.91 -15.21
CA THR A 96 5.26 5.87 -16.37
C THR A 96 6.58 6.58 -16.07
N LEU A 97 6.52 7.76 -15.44
CA LEU A 97 7.71 8.51 -15.04
C LEU A 97 8.57 7.68 -14.09
N VAL A 98 7.99 7.17 -13.00
CA VAL A 98 8.70 6.36 -12.01
C VAL A 98 9.28 5.09 -12.63
N ASN A 99 8.60 4.48 -13.60
CA ASN A 99 9.12 3.33 -14.32
C ASN A 99 10.45 3.61 -15.03
N GLN A 100 10.67 4.85 -15.51
CA GLN A 100 11.90 5.28 -16.19
C GLN A 100 12.98 5.80 -15.23
N LEU A 101 12.66 6.06 -13.97
CA LEU A 101 13.62 6.59 -12.99
C LEU A 101 14.41 5.47 -12.32
N GLU A 102 15.67 5.27 -12.72
CA GLU A 102 16.54 4.20 -12.20
C GLU A 102 16.77 4.26 -10.67
N ASN A 103 16.76 5.46 -10.08
CA ASN A 103 16.99 5.66 -8.66
C ASN A 103 15.72 5.59 -7.79
N ILE A 104 14.55 5.35 -8.39
CA ILE A 104 13.27 5.20 -7.67
C ILE A 104 12.86 3.74 -7.74
N SER A 105 12.98 3.00 -6.64
CA SER A 105 12.89 1.53 -6.62
C SER A 105 11.44 1.01 -6.70
N LEU A 106 10.47 1.77 -6.20
CA LEU A 106 9.06 1.40 -6.18
C LEU A 106 8.16 2.60 -6.47
N TYR A 107 6.93 2.32 -6.91
CA TYR A 107 5.93 3.34 -7.21
C TYR A 107 4.89 3.41 -6.10
N ILE A 108 4.75 4.58 -5.47
CA ILE A 108 3.60 4.89 -4.62
C ILE A 108 2.58 5.62 -5.49
N ILE A 109 1.32 5.18 -5.50
CA ILE A 109 0.25 5.82 -6.28
C ILE A 109 0.20 7.32 -5.93
N ALA A 110 0.63 8.14 -6.89
CA ALA A 110 1.03 9.51 -6.60
C ALA A 110 -0.16 10.46 -6.42
N CYS A 111 -1.33 10.11 -6.94
CA CYS A 111 -2.45 11.02 -7.12
C CYS A 111 -3.75 10.43 -6.58
N GLN A 112 -4.59 11.30 -6.01
CA GLN A 112 -6.01 10.98 -5.80
C GLN A 112 -6.78 11.37 -7.07
N ALA A 113 -7.32 10.42 -7.81
CA ALA A 113 -8.14 10.74 -8.99
C ALA A 113 -9.47 11.42 -8.56
N HIS A 114 -9.83 12.54 -9.21
CA HIS A 114 -11.07 13.29 -8.96
C HIS A 114 -12.08 13.21 -10.11
N ASP A 115 -11.72 12.55 -11.20
CA ASP A 115 -12.57 12.29 -12.37
C ASP A 115 -13.27 10.92 -12.32
N LEU A 116 -13.31 10.31 -11.13
CA LEU A 116 -13.98 9.04 -10.84
C LEU A 116 -14.90 9.17 -9.63
N GLU A 117 -15.97 8.37 -9.60
CA GLU A 117 -16.74 8.18 -8.37
C GLU A 117 -15.93 7.38 -7.34
N PRO A 118 -16.08 7.65 -6.03
CA PRO A 118 -15.27 7.01 -5.00
C PRO A 118 -15.25 5.48 -5.05
N GLN A 119 -16.39 4.85 -5.35
CA GLN A 119 -16.50 3.38 -5.41
C GLN A 119 -15.67 2.70 -6.52
N TYR A 120 -15.14 3.48 -7.47
CA TYR A 120 -14.33 2.97 -8.57
C TYR A 120 -12.86 3.34 -8.45
N TYR A 121 -12.49 4.21 -7.51
CA TYR A 121 -11.18 4.85 -7.56
C TYR A 121 -10.06 3.86 -7.24
N HIS A 122 -10.18 3.01 -6.20
CA HIS A 122 -9.11 2.08 -5.83
C HIS A 122 -8.74 1.13 -6.96
N LEU A 123 -9.73 0.45 -7.54
CA LEU A 123 -9.52 -0.48 -8.64
C LEU A 123 -8.82 0.20 -9.83
N ASN A 124 -9.28 1.39 -10.21
CA ASN A 124 -8.72 2.12 -11.33
C ASN A 124 -7.31 2.66 -11.04
N ASP A 125 -7.06 3.14 -9.83
CA ASP A 125 -5.73 3.60 -9.41
C ASP A 125 -4.71 2.46 -9.50
N PHE A 126 -5.02 1.29 -8.94
CA PHE A 126 -4.14 0.12 -9.02
C PHE A 126 -4.01 -0.41 -10.46
N TYR A 127 -5.11 -0.47 -11.23
CA TYR A 127 -5.09 -0.88 -12.63
C TYR A 127 -4.17 0.01 -13.46
N HIS A 128 -4.33 1.33 -13.36
CA HIS A 128 -3.50 2.28 -14.09
C HIS A 128 -2.05 2.28 -13.58
N ALA A 129 -1.81 2.14 -12.28
CA ALA A 129 -0.45 2.01 -11.77
C ALA A 129 0.25 0.78 -12.37
N LEU A 130 -0.34 -0.41 -12.22
CA LEU A 130 0.24 -1.69 -12.65
C LEU A 130 0.36 -1.82 -14.16
N ASN A 131 -0.47 -1.12 -14.94
CA ASN A 131 -0.37 -1.12 -16.40
C ASN A 131 0.79 -0.24 -16.92
N PHE A 132 1.23 0.75 -16.14
CA PHE A 132 2.24 1.74 -16.57
C PHE A 132 3.58 1.65 -15.82
N THR A 133 3.71 0.76 -14.84
CA THR A 133 5.01 0.35 -14.28
C THR A 133 5.10 -1.15 -14.02
N SER A 134 6.30 -1.72 -14.15
CA SER A 134 6.60 -3.07 -13.68
C SER A 134 7.16 -3.10 -12.25
N LYS A 135 7.50 -1.95 -11.66
CA LYS A 135 8.00 -1.86 -10.28
C LYS A 135 6.91 -2.24 -9.28
N HIS A 136 7.31 -2.53 -8.04
CA HIS A 136 6.36 -2.74 -6.96
C HIS A 136 5.43 -1.54 -6.81
N VAL A 137 4.12 -1.78 -6.69
CA VAL A 137 3.11 -0.72 -6.54
C VAL A 137 2.59 -0.68 -5.10
N MET A 138 2.62 0.50 -4.51
CA MET A 138 2.09 0.77 -3.18
C MET A 138 0.96 1.78 -3.28
N GLY A 139 -0.21 1.47 -2.74
CA GLY A 139 -1.38 2.35 -2.80
C GLY A 139 -2.20 2.26 -1.52
N GLY A 140 -3.14 3.19 -1.32
CA GLY A 140 -4.04 3.12 -0.17
C GLY A 140 -5.41 2.61 -0.57
N CYS A 141 -6.06 1.89 0.34
CA CYS A 141 -7.46 1.52 0.26
C CYS A 141 -8.21 2.13 1.44
N ASP A 142 -9.38 2.73 1.21
CA ASP A 142 -10.12 3.44 2.25
C ASP A 142 -11.18 2.56 2.91
N ASP A 143 -11.54 1.46 2.26
CA ASP A 143 -12.53 0.50 2.74
C ASP A 143 -12.19 -0.93 2.31
N ALA A 144 -12.92 -1.90 2.88
CA ALA A 144 -12.71 -3.31 2.64
C ALA A 144 -13.04 -3.73 1.20
N GLU A 145 -13.95 -3.02 0.52
CA GLU A 145 -14.31 -3.32 -0.87
C GLU A 145 -13.16 -2.90 -1.80
N GLY A 146 -12.53 -1.74 -1.57
CA GLY A 146 -11.33 -1.32 -2.28
C GLY A 146 -10.16 -2.28 -2.10
N VAL A 147 -9.95 -2.81 -0.89
CA VAL A 147 -8.94 -3.85 -0.64
C VAL A 147 -9.25 -5.11 -1.44
N LYS A 148 -10.51 -5.55 -1.44
CA LYS A 148 -10.96 -6.73 -2.17
C LYS A 148 -10.77 -6.57 -3.69
N GLN A 149 -11.17 -5.42 -4.24
CA GLN A 149 -10.98 -5.11 -5.66
C GLN A 149 -9.50 -5.11 -6.06
N MET A 150 -8.63 -4.50 -5.25
CA MET A 150 -7.18 -4.51 -5.48
C MET A 150 -6.63 -5.94 -5.43
N TRP A 151 -7.06 -6.73 -4.44
CA TRP A 151 -6.63 -8.12 -4.28
C TRP A 151 -7.01 -8.99 -5.49
N GLU A 152 -8.27 -8.92 -5.94
CA GLU A 152 -8.76 -9.66 -7.11
C GLU A 152 -8.01 -9.25 -8.40
N LEU A 153 -7.75 -7.95 -8.59
CA LEU A 153 -6.94 -7.46 -9.70
C LEU A 153 -5.51 -8.01 -9.65
N ALA A 154 -4.87 -7.97 -8.48
CA ALA A 154 -3.51 -8.44 -8.30
C ALA A 154 -3.40 -9.96 -8.55
N GLN A 155 -4.37 -10.74 -8.08
CA GLN A 155 -4.43 -12.18 -8.34
C GLN A 155 -4.54 -12.47 -9.85
N LEU A 156 -5.44 -11.75 -10.53
CA LEU A 156 -5.61 -11.89 -11.98
C LEU A 156 -4.30 -11.62 -12.74
N ILE A 157 -3.56 -10.58 -12.34
CA ILE A 157 -2.27 -10.22 -12.94
C ILE A 157 -1.18 -11.24 -12.62
N ALA A 158 -1.16 -11.78 -11.40
CA ALA A 158 -0.17 -12.78 -10.96
C ALA A 158 -0.34 -14.15 -11.64
N GLY A 159 -1.56 -14.46 -12.10
CA GLY A 159 -1.93 -15.78 -12.61
C GLY A 159 -2.68 -16.64 -11.59
N GLY A 160 -2.92 -16.12 -10.38
CA GLY A 160 -3.63 -16.81 -9.31
C GLY A 160 -3.26 -16.29 -7.93
N GLU A 161 -3.92 -16.84 -6.91
CA GLU A 161 -3.66 -16.49 -5.51
C GLU A 161 -2.29 -16.99 -5.04
N GLU A 162 -1.92 -18.20 -5.42
CA GLU A 162 -0.68 -18.84 -4.98
C GLU A 162 0.53 -18.07 -5.55
N GLU A 163 0.47 -17.72 -6.83
CA GLU A 163 1.48 -16.93 -7.52
C GLU A 163 1.64 -15.53 -6.89
N LEU A 164 0.54 -14.87 -6.55
CA LEU A 164 0.58 -13.58 -5.87
C LEU A 164 1.18 -13.70 -4.47
N ARG A 165 0.87 -14.77 -3.72
CA ARG A 165 1.40 -15.00 -2.37
C ARG A 165 2.89 -15.33 -2.38
N GLU A 166 3.38 -16.04 -3.39
CA GLU A 166 4.81 -16.32 -3.54
C GLU A 166 5.60 -15.04 -3.86
N LYS A 167 5.08 -14.18 -4.75
CA LYS A 167 5.76 -12.96 -5.21
C LYS A 167 4.83 -11.74 -5.24
N PRO A 168 4.46 -11.19 -4.07
CA PRO A 168 3.55 -10.05 -4.00
C PRO A 168 4.20 -8.78 -4.58
N PHE A 169 3.62 -8.28 -5.67
CA PHE A 169 4.07 -7.06 -6.35
C PHE A 169 3.26 -5.80 -5.99
N VAL A 170 2.37 -5.91 -5.01
CA VAL A 170 1.51 -4.83 -4.53
C VAL A 170 1.51 -4.79 -3.00
N SER A 171 1.40 -3.58 -2.44
CA SER A 171 1.24 -3.34 -1.00
C SER A 171 0.22 -2.24 -0.71
N VAL A 172 -0.32 -2.25 0.52
CA VAL A 172 -1.28 -1.26 1.00
C VAL A 172 -0.66 -0.43 2.13
N ILE A 173 -0.87 0.89 2.12
CA ILE A 173 -0.42 1.87 3.13
C ILE A 173 -1.53 2.77 3.66
#